data_AF-A0A1I7TM17-F1
#
_entry.id   AF-A0A1I7TM17-F1
#
_cell.length_a   1.000
_cell.length_b   1.000
_cell.length_c   1.000
_cell.angle_alpha   90.00
_cell.angle_beta   90.00
_cell.angle_gamma   90.00
#
_symmetry.space_group_name_H-M   'P 1'
#
loop_
_entity.id
_entity.type
_entity.pdbx_description
1 polymer ?
#
loop_
_entity_poly.entity_id
_entity_poly.type
_entity_poly.pdbx_seq_one_letter_code
_entity_poly.pdbx_strand_id
1 'polypeptide(L)'
;MYTKFLIILFLATSSDAGVAPPIFTLAENSKSCSSFDTDNELKAISSVCLTEKEREQLASGVFKISWKSWRNFLLIREAHEAIGIEELRSALGFSPVKNWTHFHFATESEIEAAETFEKYYELIEPLTENRSLDSEWFYEENVNSGIEFLDKRFPAIRIFYRCRFSEALRETNGKRDRETVDRMRDEFEKVIPIADKALYKTFDAIRCHLIKLKQIKGS
;
A
#
# COMPACT_ATOMS: atom_id res chain seq x y z
N MET A 1 6.21 -23.93 61.78
CA MET A 1 5.29 -22.88 61.32
C MET A 1 6.08 -21.77 60.62
N TYR A 2 5.54 -21.29 59.50
CA TYR A 2 6.02 -20.24 58.58
C TYR A 2 6.95 -20.64 57.43
N THR A 3 6.31 -21.20 56.41
CA THR A 3 6.70 -21.17 55.00
C THR A 3 6.69 -19.72 54.50
N LYS A 4 7.78 -19.23 53.92
CA LYS A 4 7.78 -17.98 53.13
C LYS A 4 7.84 -18.35 51.65
N PHE A 5 6.70 -18.23 50.97
CA PHE A 5 6.64 -18.24 49.51
C PHE A 5 7.04 -16.85 48.99
N LEU A 6 8.15 -16.78 48.27
CA LEU A 6 8.52 -15.61 47.47
C LEU A 6 7.78 -15.70 46.14
N ILE A 7 6.73 -14.89 45.99
CA ILE A 7 6.05 -14.70 44.71
C ILE A 7 6.85 -13.66 43.93
N ILE A 8 7.62 -14.10 42.94
CA ILE A 8 8.27 -13.22 41.96
C ILE A 8 7.20 -12.84 40.93
N LEU A 9 6.61 -11.66 41.08
CA LEU A 9 5.81 -11.04 40.04
C LEU A 9 6.75 -10.58 38.92
N PHE A 10 6.86 -11.38 37.87
CA PHE A 10 7.36 -10.89 36.59
C PHE A 10 6.31 -9.93 36.03
N LEU A 11 6.56 -8.62 36.18
CA LEU A 11 5.92 -7.62 35.34
C LEU A 11 6.47 -7.82 33.93
N ALA A 12 5.79 -8.66 33.15
CA ALA A 12 5.95 -8.67 31.72
C ALA A 12 5.42 -7.34 31.19
N THR A 13 6.28 -6.32 31.10
CA THR A 13 6.04 -5.25 30.14
C THR A 13 6.17 -5.92 28.78
N SER A 14 5.04 -6.26 28.16
CA SER A 14 5.03 -6.51 26.73
C SER A 14 5.49 -5.20 26.09
N SER A 15 6.78 -5.12 25.76
CA SER A 15 7.25 -4.20 24.75
C SER A 15 6.54 -4.63 23.49
N ASP A 16 5.39 -4.02 23.23
CA ASP A 16 4.66 -4.25 22.00
C ASP A 16 5.68 -4.10 20.87
N ALA A 17 5.81 -5.15 20.06
CA ALA A 17 6.71 -5.19 18.93
C ALA A 17 6.22 -4.23 17.81
N GLY A 18 5.38 -3.27 18.14
CA GLY A 18 4.60 -2.43 17.25
C GLY A 18 5.44 -1.49 16.39
N VAL A 19 5.14 -1.55 15.09
CA VAL A 19 4.99 -0.40 14.19
C VAL A 19 4.40 0.79 14.96
N ALA A 20 4.84 2.01 14.65
CA ALA A 20 4.27 3.22 15.26
C ALA A 20 2.74 3.24 15.06
N PRO A 21 1.98 3.86 15.99
CA PRO A 21 0.53 3.95 15.85
C PRO A 21 0.14 4.56 14.49
N PRO A 22 -1.04 4.21 13.95
CA PRO A 22 -1.52 4.77 12.69
C PRO A 22 -1.45 6.31 12.75
N ILE A 23 -1.01 6.94 11.65
CA ILE A 23 -0.82 8.41 11.60
C ILE A 23 -2.13 9.17 11.85
N PHE A 24 -3.28 8.53 11.62
CA PHE A 24 -4.58 9.00 12.09
C PHE A 24 -5.49 7.83 12.48
N THR A 25 -6.12 7.96 13.64
CA THR A 25 -7.50 7.47 13.87
C THR A 25 -8.44 8.63 13.50
N LEU A 26 -8.82 8.74 12.24
CA LEU A 26 -10.22 9.07 12.04
C LEU A 26 -10.98 7.87 12.58
N ALA A 27 -11.94 8.12 13.46
CA ALA A 27 -12.80 7.12 14.08
C ALA A 27 -13.23 6.05 13.07
N GLU A 28 -13.69 4.89 13.55
CA GLU A 28 -14.28 3.77 12.82
C GLU A 28 -15.51 4.13 11.92
N ASN A 29 -15.58 5.35 11.40
CA ASN A 29 -16.71 5.95 10.74
C ASN A 29 -16.37 6.87 9.55
N SER A 30 -15.28 6.64 8.80
CA SER A 30 -15.16 7.16 7.43
C SER A 30 -15.61 6.10 6.40
N LYS A 31 -16.85 5.61 6.55
CA LYS A 31 -17.51 4.80 5.50
C LYS A 31 -17.87 5.64 4.27
N SER A 32 -17.76 6.96 4.34
CA SER A 32 -18.13 7.85 3.25
C SER A 32 -16.92 8.53 2.64
N CYS A 33 -16.75 8.35 1.34
CA CYS A 33 -15.80 9.12 0.55
C CYS A 33 -16.07 10.63 0.56
N SER A 34 -17.27 11.06 0.97
CA SER A 34 -17.61 12.47 1.10
C SER A 34 -16.83 13.22 2.19
N SER A 35 -16.22 12.51 3.14
CA SER A 35 -15.43 13.12 4.22
C SER A 35 -13.93 12.88 4.09
N PHE A 36 -13.47 12.20 3.03
CA PHE A 36 -12.05 11.93 2.83
C PHE A 36 -11.37 13.12 2.15
N ASP A 37 -10.61 13.89 2.93
CA ASP A 37 -9.82 14.98 2.41
C ASP A 37 -8.47 14.46 1.88
N THR A 38 -8.44 14.18 0.59
CA THR A 38 -7.27 13.61 -0.09
C THR A 38 -6.01 14.45 0.14
N ASP A 39 -6.10 15.78 0.01
CA ASP A 39 -4.93 16.64 0.10
C ASP A 39 -4.38 16.67 1.52
N ASN A 40 -5.25 16.76 2.53
CA ASN A 40 -4.84 16.74 3.92
C ASN A 40 -4.24 15.39 4.34
N GLU A 41 -4.84 14.28 3.94
CA GLU A 41 -4.35 12.93 4.26
C GLU A 41 -3.00 12.62 3.59
N LEU A 42 -2.85 12.92 2.30
CA LEU A 42 -1.59 12.72 1.59
C LEU A 42 -0.49 13.66 2.10
N LYS A 43 -0.84 14.90 2.47
CA LYS A 43 0.09 15.82 3.11
C LYS A 43 0.55 15.29 4.46
N ALA A 44 -0.36 14.76 5.27
CA ALA A 44 -0.07 14.11 6.53
C ALA A 44 0.92 12.95 6.36
N ILE A 45 0.63 12.00 5.45
CA ILE A 45 1.55 10.89 5.12
C ILE A 45 2.93 11.46 4.78
N SER A 46 2.98 12.43 3.86
CA SER A 46 4.24 12.99 3.38
C SER A 46 5.05 13.74 4.44
N SER A 47 4.43 14.13 5.56
CA SER A 47 5.09 14.87 6.64
C SER A 47 5.88 13.96 7.60
N VAL A 48 5.64 12.65 7.55
CA VAL A 48 6.23 11.70 8.47
C VAL A 48 7.49 11.06 7.89
N CYS A 49 8.34 10.57 8.78
CA CYS A 49 9.54 9.81 8.46
C CYS A 49 9.51 8.48 9.19
N LEU A 50 9.94 7.41 8.51
CA LEU A 50 10.04 6.11 9.14
C LEU A 50 11.17 6.05 10.19
N THR A 51 10.85 5.40 11.30
CA THR A 51 11.83 4.98 12.32
C THR A 51 12.78 3.94 11.75
N GLU A 52 13.92 3.71 12.43
CA GLU A 52 14.86 2.66 12.04
C GLU A 52 14.20 1.29 12.06
N LYS A 53 13.42 1.01 13.12
CA LYS A 53 12.70 -0.25 13.30
C LYS A 53 11.71 -0.53 12.17
N GLU A 54 10.95 0.48 11.73
CA GLU A 54 10.03 0.33 10.60
C GLU A 54 10.79 0.06 9.29
N ARG A 55 11.95 0.69 9.10
CA ARG A 55 12.81 0.43 7.93
C ARG A 55 13.42 -0.97 7.97
N GLU A 56 13.79 -1.47 9.16
CA GLU A 56 14.28 -2.83 9.34
C GLU A 56 13.19 -3.87 9.08
N GLN A 57 11.96 -3.62 9.54
CA GLN A 57 10.82 -4.49 9.29
C GLN A 57 10.57 -4.71 7.79
N LEU A 58 10.66 -3.64 6.98
CA LEU A 58 10.49 -3.72 5.52
C LEU A 58 11.69 -4.38 4.80
N ALA A 59 12.89 -4.31 5.39
CA ALA A 59 14.11 -4.71 4.70
C ALA A 59 14.33 -6.22 4.58
N SER A 60 13.58 -7.06 5.31
CA SER A 60 13.59 -8.54 5.27
C SER A 60 14.95 -9.21 4.95
N GLY A 61 16.08 -8.70 5.47
CA GLY A 61 17.41 -9.25 5.18
C GLY A 61 18.62 -8.29 5.31
N VAL A 62 19.83 -8.86 5.20
CA VAL A 62 21.13 -8.21 5.47
C VAL A 62 21.70 -7.53 4.22
N PHE A 63 21.10 -6.41 3.79
CA PHE A 63 21.67 -5.53 2.77
C PHE A 63 22.40 -4.33 3.39
N LYS A 64 23.34 -3.70 2.66
CA LYS A 64 23.93 -2.40 3.07
C LYS A 64 22.83 -1.34 3.14
N ILE A 65 22.95 -0.36 4.05
CA ILE A 65 21.92 0.65 4.35
C ILE A 65 21.38 1.36 3.08
N SER A 66 22.23 1.69 2.11
CA SER A 66 21.80 2.35 0.86
C SER A 66 20.91 1.46 -0.02
N TRP A 67 21.21 0.17 -0.10
CA TRP A 67 20.39 -0.81 -0.82
C TRP A 67 19.09 -1.12 -0.10
N LYS A 68 19.10 -1.11 1.25
CA LYS A 68 17.88 -1.26 2.06
C LYS A 68 16.89 -0.14 1.80
N SER A 69 17.32 1.12 1.76
CA SER A 69 16.43 2.25 1.50
C SER A 69 15.79 2.19 0.12
N TRP A 70 16.57 1.86 -0.92
CA TRP A 70 16.04 1.73 -2.28
C TRP A 70 15.06 0.55 -2.41
N ARG A 71 15.41 -0.62 -1.87
CA ARG A 71 14.52 -1.79 -1.86
C ARG A 71 13.22 -1.52 -1.11
N ASN A 72 13.29 -0.87 0.06
CA ASN A 72 12.09 -0.52 0.83
C ASN A 72 11.18 0.42 0.05
N PHE A 73 11.76 1.39 -0.68
CA PHE A 73 10.97 2.26 -1.55
C PHE A 73 10.29 1.47 -2.66
N LEU A 74 11.02 0.61 -3.37
CA LEU A 74 10.44 -0.24 -4.41
C LEU A 74 9.34 -1.15 -3.86
N LEU A 75 9.58 -1.80 -2.72
CA LEU A 75 8.59 -2.68 -2.08
C LEU A 75 7.30 -1.94 -1.77
N ILE A 76 7.42 -0.72 -1.22
CA ILE A 76 6.27 0.09 -0.86
C ILE A 76 5.52 0.56 -2.11
N ARG A 77 6.24 0.89 -3.17
CA ARG A 77 5.63 1.19 -4.47
C ARG A 77 4.76 0.03 -4.95
N GLU A 78 5.36 -1.17 -5.04
CA GLU A 78 4.63 -2.35 -5.49
C GLU A 78 3.45 -2.68 -4.55
N ALA A 79 3.61 -2.47 -3.24
CA ALA A 79 2.55 -2.72 -2.25
C ALA A 79 1.37 -1.74 -2.37
N HIS A 80 1.59 -0.44 -2.50
CA HIS A 80 0.46 0.48 -2.62
C HIS A 80 -0.24 0.36 -3.98
N GLU A 81 0.49 0.02 -5.04
CA GLU A 81 -0.12 -0.30 -6.33
C GLU A 81 -0.98 -1.55 -6.23
N ALA A 82 -0.53 -2.60 -5.51
CA ALA A 82 -1.33 -3.78 -5.24
C ALA A 82 -2.61 -3.46 -4.45
N ILE A 83 -2.54 -2.59 -3.44
CA ILE A 83 -3.74 -2.06 -2.75
C ILE A 83 -4.69 -1.39 -3.77
N GLY A 84 -4.15 -0.58 -4.69
CA GLY A 84 -4.96 0.05 -5.73
C GLY A 84 -5.66 -0.97 -6.64
N ILE A 85 -4.98 -2.05 -7.02
CA ILE A 85 -5.57 -3.13 -7.83
C ILE A 85 -6.68 -3.84 -7.05
N GLU A 86 -6.46 -4.16 -5.78
CA GLU A 86 -7.49 -4.76 -4.91
C GLU A 86 -8.76 -3.90 -4.83
N GLU A 87 -8.61 -2.59 -4.61
CA GLU A 87 -9.74 -1.67 -4.52
C GLU A 87 -10.44 -1.47 -5.88
N LEU A 88 -9.69 -1.48 -6.99
CA LEU A 88 -10.24 -1.40 -8.35
C LEU A 88 -11.08 -2.64 -8.65
N ARG A 89 -10.55 -3.84 -8.40
CA ARG A 89 -11.28 -5.11 -8.53
C ARG A 89 -12.53 -5.12 -7.68
N SER A 90 -12.42 -4.69 -6.42
CA SER A 90 -13.57 -4.61 -5.52
C SER A 90 -14.63 -3.65 -6.05
N ALA A 91 -14.24 -2.50 -6.61
CA ALA A 91 -15.19 -1.53 -7.17
C ALA A 91 -15.93 -2.10 -8.39
N LEU A 92 -15.24 -2.86 -9.25
CA LEU A 92 -15.85 -3.55 -10.40
C LEU A 92 -16.66 -4.80 -10.01
N GLY A 93 -16.60 -5.22 -8.74
CA GLY A 93 -17.27 -6.41 -8.23
C GLY A 93 -16.59 -7.71 -8.64
N PHE A 94 -15.29 -7.67 -8.94
CA PHE A 94 -14.49 -8.85 -9.27
C PHE A 94 -13.98 -9.55 -8.02
N SER A 95 -13.65 -10.83 -8.16
CA SER A 95 -12.96 -11.57 -7.10
C SER A 95 -11.59 -10.92 -6.83
N PRO A 96 -11.02 -11.02 -5.61
CA PRO A 96 -9.68 -10.52 -5.32
C PRO A 96 -8.61 -11.07 -6.28
N VAL A 97 -7.45 -10.41 -6.31
CA VAL A 97 -6.29 -10.88 -7.09
C VAL A 97 -5.98 -12.32 -6.67
N LYS A 98 -5.81 -13.20 -7.66
CA LYS A 98 -5.39 -14.59 -7.43
C LYS A 98 -3.91 -14.60 -7.02
N ASN A 99 -3.40 -15.77 -6.63
CA ASN A 99 -1.96 -15.96 -6.44
C ASN A 99 -1.19 -15.46 -7.67
N TRP A 100 0.05 -15.02 -7.45
CA TRP A 100 0.89 -14.53 -8.54
C TRP A 100 1.01 -15.56 -9.67
N THR A 101 0.91 -15.07 -10.90
CA THR A 101 1.14 -15.85 -12.12
C THR A 101 2.41 -15.35 -12.82
N HIS A 102 2.83 -16.06 -13.87
CA HIS A 102 3.84 -15.52 -14.78
C HIS A 102 3.32 -14.25 -15.44
N PHE A 103 4.22 -13.31 -15.66
CA PHE A 103 3.95 -12.05 -16.31
C PHE A 103 3.64 -12.28 -17.79
N HIS A 104 2.54 -11.69 -18.25
CA HIS A 104 2.07 -11.84 -19.63
C HIS A 104 1.52 -10.52 -20.14
N PHE A 105 2.01 -10.09 -21.30
CA PHE A 105 1.38 -9.01 -22.05
C PHE A 105 0.33 -9.60 -23.00
N ALA A 106 -0.94 -9.30 -22.73
CA ALA A 106 -2.03 -9.75 -23.59
C ALA A 106 -1.87 -9.19 -25.01
N THR A 107 -2.08 -10.04 -26.00
CA THR A 107 -2.10 -9.65 -27.42
C THR A 107 -3.45 -9.03 -27.77
N GLU A 108 -3.51 -8.22 -28.83
CA GLU A 108 -4.78 -7.63 -29.31
C GLU A 108 -5.84 -8.71 -29.56
N SER A 109 -5.46 -9.84 -30.15
CA SER A 109 -6.38 -10.96 -30.38
C SER A 109 -6.93 -11.58 -29.09
N GLU A 110 -6.14 -11.66 -28.02
CA GLU A 110 -6.61 -12.16 -26.73
C GLU A 110 -7.61 -11.19 -26.09
N ILE A 111 -7.33 -9.88 -26.18
CA ILE A 111 -8.19 -8.82 -25.68
C ILE A 111 -9.52 -8.77 -26.45
N GLU A 112 -9.48 -8.89 -27.77
CA GLU A 112 -10.67 -8.96 -28.62
C GLU A 112 -11.53 -10.18 -28.26
N ALA A 113 -10.89 -11.35 -28.11
CA ALA A 113 -11.54 -12.62 -27.79
C ALA A 113 -12.12 -12.72 -26.37
N ALA A 114 -11.89 -11.74 -25.49
CA ALA A 114 -12.40 -11.76 -24.12
C ALA A 114 -13.93 -11.78 -24.06
N GLU A 115 -14.52 -12.92 -23.67
CA GLU A 115 -15.98 -13.14 -23.67
C GLU A 115 -16.72 -12.36 -22.58
N THR A 116 -16.03 -11.99 -21.50
CA THR A 116 -16.60 -11.24 -20.37
C THR A 116 -15.78 -10.00 -20.08
N PHE A 117 -16.40 -8.98 -19.49
CA PHE A 117 -15.70 -7.76 -19.10
C PHE A 117 -14.72 -8.01 -17.92
N GLU A 118 -14.96 -9.03 -17.08
CA GLU A 118 -13.96 -9.48 -16.08
C GLU A 118 -12.75 -10.10 -16.77
N LYS A 119 -12.97 -10.96 -17.79
CA LYS A 119 -11.85 -11.57 -18.53
C LYS A 119 -11.08 -10.53 -19.32
N TYR A 120 -11.78 -9.54 -19.88
CA TYR A 120 -11.17 -8.37 -20.49
C TYR A 120 -10.28 -7.64 -19.49
N TYR A 121 -10.78 -7.34 -18.29
CA TYR A 121 -9.98 -6.70 -17.24
C TYR A 121 -8.77 -7.54 -16.83
N GLU A 122 -8.90 -8.85 -16.61
CA GLU A 122 -7.75 -9.72 -16.27
C GLU A 122 -6.62 -9.65 -17.31
N LEU A 123 -6.93 -9.39 -18.58
CA LEU A 123 -5.92 -9.27 -19.65
C LEU A 123 -5.23 -7.89 -19.68
N ILE A 124 -5.89 -6.86 -19.19
CA ILE A 124 -5.38 -5.47 -19.18
C ILE A 124 -5.11 -4.95 -17.77
N GLU A 125 -5.16 -5.83 -16.77
CA GLU A 125 -4.92 -5.51 -15.38
C GLU A 125 -3.51 -4.93 -15.25
N PRO A 126 -3.31 -3.82 -14.52
CA PRO A 126 -2.02 -3.12 -14.47
C PRO A 126 -1.03 -3.84 -13.54
N LEU A 127 -0.75 -5.11 -13.84
CA LEU A 127 0.29 -5.91 -13.20
C LEU A 127 1.65 -5.53 -13.76
N THR A 128 2.67 -5.62 -12.90
CA THR A 128 4.07 -5.43 -13.27
C THR A 128 4.79 -6.77 -13.13
N GLU A 129 5.93 -6.92 -13.81
CA GLU A 129 6.84 -8.06 -13.61
C GLU A 129 7.23 -8.22 -12.13
N ASN A 130 7.34 -7.11 -11.39
CA ASN A 130 7.61 -7.11 -9.95
C ASN A 130 6.47 -7.64 -9.06
N ARG A 131 5.26 -7.80 -9.62
CA ARG A 131 4.08 -8.40 -8.97
C ARG A 131 3.69 -9.70 -9.67
N SER A 132 4.69 -10.48 -10.06
CA SER A 132 4.53 -11.74 -10.81
C SER A 132 5.55 -12.78 -10.35
N LEU A 133 5.34 -14.04 -10.76
CA LEU A 133 6.30 -15.12 -10.53
C LEU A 133 7.67 -14.88 -11.21
N ASP A 134 7.73 -13.94 -12.14
CA ASP A 134 8.96 -13.57 -12.86
C ASP A 134 9.74 -12.45 -12.16
N SER A 135 9.29 -11.98 -10.99
CA SER A 135 10.00 -10.94 -10.25
C SER A 135 11.38 -11.42 -9.76
N GLU A 136 12.42 -10.67 -10.12
CA GLU A 136 13.77 -10.84 -9.54
C GLU A 136 13.93 -10.14 -8.17
N TRP A 137 12.96 -9.31 -7.77
CA TRP A 137 13.09 -8.39 -6.63
C TRP A 137 12.28 -8.82 -5.42
N PHE A 138 11.10 -9.40 -5.64
CA PHE A 138 10.13 -9.67 -4.60
C PHE A 138 9.47 -11.02 -4.78
N TYR A 139 9.18 -11.66 -3.66
CA TYR A 139 8.18 -12.72 -3.59
C TYR A 139 6.81 -12.12 -3.26
N GLU A 140 5.74 -12.84 -3.57
CA GLU A 140 4.36 -12.47 -3.22
C GLU A 140 4.21 -12.10 -1.74
N GLU A 141 4.83 -12.90 -0.86
CA GLU A 141 4.86 -12.65 0.58
C GLU A 141 5.51 -11.33 0.97
N ASN A 142 6.50 -10.84 0.20
CA ASN A 142 7.12 -9.55 0.46
C ASN A 142 6.12 -8.43 0.19
N VAL A 143 5.45 -8.45 -0.96
CA VAL A 143 4.45 -7.44 -1.31
C VAL A 143 3.29 -7.47 -0.33
N ASN A 144 2.80 -8.65 0.06
CA ASN A 144 1.78 -8.81 1.09
C ASN A 144 2.21 -8.20 2.44
N SER A 145 3.46 -8.42 2.86
CA SER A 145 4.00 -7.77 4.07
C SER A 145 4.05 -6.24 3.94
N GLY A 146 4.33 -5.73 2.73
CA GLY A 146 4.28 -4.30 2.42
C GLY A 146 2.85 -3.74 2.51
N ILE A 147 1.85 -4.47 2.01
CA ILE A 147 0.43 -4.12 2.10
C ILE A 147 0.02 -4.04 3.58
N GLU A 148 0.32 -5.07 4.37
CA GLU A 148 0.02 -5.09 5.81
C GLU A 148 0.66 -3.90 6.55
N PHE A 149 1.91 -3.58 6.21
CA PHE A 149 2.59 -2.41 6.76
C PHE A 149 1.86 -1.11 6.41
N LEU A 150 1.48 -0.94 5.14
CA LEU A 150 0.77 0.26 4.67
C LEU A 150 -0.61 0.38 5.30
N ASP A 151 -1.40 -0.70 5.35
CA ASP A 151 -2.73 -0.69 5.96
C ASP A 151 -2.66 -0.35 7.45
N LYS A 152 -1.64 -0.84 8.15
CA LYS A 152 -1.43 -0.51 9.57
C LYS A 152 -0.94 0.92 9.78
N ARG A 153 0.04 1.35 8.97
CA ARG A 153 0.78 2.60 9.20
C ARG A 153 0.11 3.82 8.56
N PHE A 154 -0.45 3.63 7.38
CA PHE A 154 -1.03 4.63 6.49
C PHE A 154 -2.37 4.15 5.88
N PRO A 155 -3.39 3.82 6.70
CA PRO A 155 -4.68 3.30 6.21
C PRO A 155 -5.38 4.22 5.20
N ALA A 156 -5.05 5.52 5.21
CA ALA A 156 -5.55 6.50 4.25
C ALA A 156 -5.20 6.16 2.78
N ILE A 157 -4.14 5.38 2.51
CA ILE A 157 -3.81 4.94 1.15
C ILE A 157 -4.91 4.06 0.56
N ARG A 158 -5.39 3.06 1.31
CA ARG A 158 -6.49 2.19 0.87
C ARG A 158 -7.79 2.96 0.72
N ILE A 159 -8.08 3.88 1.65
CA ILE A 159 -9.26 4.76 1.57
C ILE A 159 -9.18 5.64 0.30
N PHE A 160 -8.01 6.19 -0.01
CA PHE A 160 -7.78 7.00 -1.20
C PHE A 160 -8.16 6.24 -2.47
N TYR A 161 -7.58 5.06 -2.71
CA TYR A 161 -7.89 4.25 -3.89
C TYR A 161 -9.38 3.90 -3.97
N ARG A 162 -9.95 3.38 -2.88
CA ARG A 162 -11.38 3.05 -2.80
C ARG A 162 -12.28 4.21 -3.19
N CYS A 163 -11.97 5.42 -2.73
CA CYS A 163 -12.77 6.59 -3.03
C CYS A 163 -12.63 7.06 -4.47
N ARG A 164 -11.41 7.03 -5.03
CA ARG A 164 -11.18 7.35 -6.44
C ARG A 164 -11.92 6.39 -7.37
N PHE A 165 -11.88 5.09 -7.07
CA PHE A 165 -12.59 4.09 -7.88
C PHE A 165 -14.10 4.12 -7.69
N SER A 166 -14.59 4.43 -6.48
CA SER A 166 -16.03 4.64 -6.26
C SER A 166 -16.56 5.83 -7.06
N GLU A 167 -15.78 6.90 -7.16
CA GLU A 167 -16.13 8.08 -7.96
C GLU A 167 -16.08 7.78 -9.46
N ALA A 168 -15.00 7.18 -9.96
CA ALA A 168 -14.88 6.80 -11.36
C ALA A 168 -16.00 5.85 -11.80
N LEU A 169 -16.38 4.89 -10.97
CA LEU A 169 -17.51 4.00 -11.24
C LEU A 169 -18.85 4.76 -11.27
N ARG A 170 -19.04 5.76 -10.40
CA ARG A 170 -20.24 6.60 -10.41
C ARG A 170 -20.35 7.41 -11.70
N GLU A 171 -19.23 7.92 -12.23
CA GLU A 171 -19.19 8.65 -13.50
C GLU A 171 -19.64 7.79 -14.69
N THR A 172 -19.40 6.47 -14.63
CA THR A 172 -19.89 5.52 -15.65
C THR A 172 -21.29 4.99 -15.36
N ASN A 173 -21.98 5.51 -14.34
CA ASN A 173 -23.26 5.01 -13.82
C ASN A 173 -23.22 3.53 -13.38
N GLY A 174 -22.05 3.03 -12.98
CA GLY A 174 -21.89 1.63 -12.54
C GLY A 174 -22.12 0.62 -13.66
N LYS A 175 -21.95 1.01 -14.93
CA LYS A 175 -22.00 0.09 -16.05
C LYS A 175 -20.96 -1.02 -15.90
N ARG A 176 -21.28 -2.20 -16.42
CA ARG A 176 -20.42 -3.39 -16.38
C ARG A 176 -20.01 -3.78 -17.79
N ASP A 177 -19.21 -2.90 -18.39
CA ASP A 177 -18.75 -3.00 -19.77
C ASP A 177 -17.27 -2.65 -19.89
N ARG A 178 -16.69 -2.86 -21.08
CA ARG A 178 -15.28 -2.59 -21.35
C ARG A 178 -14.93 -1.10 -21.20
N GLU A 179 -15.85 -0.21 -21.59
CA GLU A 179 -15.67 1.25 -21.42
C GLU A 179 -15.47 1.63 -19.95
N THR A 180 -16.24 1.03 -19.04
CA THR A 180 -16.06 1.24 -17.60
C THR A 180 -14.72 0.71 -17.11
N VAL A 181 -14.30 -0.47 -17.58
CA VAL A 181 -12.99 -1.03 -17.23
C VAL A 181 -11.86 -0.11 -17.69
N ASP A 182 -11.90 0.38 -18.93
CA ASP A 182 -10.90 1.30 -19.47
C ASP A 182 -10.83 2.59 -18.65
N ARG A 183 -12.00 3.16 -18.30
CA ARG A 183 -12.07 4.34 -17.43
C ARG A 183 -11.44 4.10 -16.06
N MET A 184 -11.67 2.93 -15.47
CA MET A 184 -11.13 2.57 -14.15
C MET A 184 -9.61 2.34 -14.20
N ARG A 185 -9.10 1.75 -15.29
CA ARG A 185 -7.66 1.62 -15.54
C ARG A 185 -7.01 2.99 -15.73
N ASP A 186 -7.61 3.87 -16.53
CA ASP A 186 -7.12 5.24 -16.72
C ASP A 186 -7.11 6.02 -15.40
N GLU A 187 -8.10 5.81 -14.53
CA GLU A 187 -8.12 6.40 -13.20
C GLU A 187 -6.98 5.85 -12.34
N PHE A 188 -6.73 4.53 -12.37
CA PHE A 188 -5.60 3.90 -11.67
C PHE A 188 -4.26 4.53 -12.08
N GLU A 189 -4.01 4.68 -13.38
CA GLU A 189 -2.80 5.32 -13.91
C GLU A 189 -2.65 6.78 -13.45
N LYS A 190 -3.75 7.52 -13.31
CA LYS A 190 -3.74 8.91 -12.81
C LYS A 190 -3.44 8.99 -11.32
N VAL A 191 -3.92 8.04 -10.51
CA VAL A 191 -3.84 8.14 -9.05
C VAL A 191 -2.56 7.54 -8.46
N ILE A 192 -1.90 6.60 -9.15
CA ILE A 192 -0.59 6.08 -8.74
C ILE A 192 0.42 7.20 -8.44
N PRO A 193 0.73 8.13 -9.38
CA PRO A 193 1.77 9.13 -9.13
C PRO A 193 1.43 10.07 -7.97
N ILE A 194 0.15 10.19 -7.62
CA ILE A 194 -0.32 10.99 -6.48
C ILE A 194 0.04 10.29 -5.16
N ALA A 195 -0.31 9.01 -5.02
CA ALA A 195 0.03 8.19 -3.85
C ALA A 195 1.55 8.02 -3.72
N ASP A 196 2.23 7.74 -4.84
CA ASP A 196 3.69 7.61 -4.93
C ASP A 196 4.40 8.82 -4.36
N LYS A 197 3.98 10.03 -4.77
CA LYS A 197 4.60 11.28 -4.31
C LYS A 197 4.46 11.48 -2.80
N ALA A 198 3.33 11.07 -2.22
CA ALA A 198 3.11 11.16 -0.78
C ALA A 198 4.01 10.17 -0.02
N LEU A 199 4.06 8.92 -0.49
CA LEU A 199 4.85 7.85 0.10
C LEU A 199 6.35 8.08 -0.08
N TYR A 200 6.82 8.43 -1.27
CA TYR A 200 8.24 8.68 -1.59
C TYR A 200 8.92 9.55 -0.54
N LYS A 201 8.27 10.66 -0.16
CA LYS A 201 8.77 11.58 0.87
C LYS A 201 9.02 10.86 2.20
N THR A 202 8.10 10.00 2.62
CA THR A 202 8.19 9.23 3.86
C THR A 202 9.38 8.26 3.88
N PHE A 203 9.75 7.73 2.70
CA PHE A 203 10.85 6.77 2.52
C PHE A 203 12.18 7.41 2.11
N ASP A 204 12.19 8.71 1.78
CA ASP A 204 13.40 9.46 1.48
C ASP A 204 14.25 9.65 2.74
N ALA A 205 15.19 8.73 2.92
CA ALA A 205 16.12 8.70 4.05
C ALA A 205 16.96 9.98 4.16
N ILE A 206 17.32 10.62 3.03
CA ILE A 206 18.12 11.84 3.02
C ILE A 206 17.27 13.00 3.56
N ARG A 207 16.06 13.18 3.03
CA ARG A 207 15.12 14.18 3.53
C ARG A 207 14.84 14.00 5.02
N CYS A 208 14.55 12.76 5.43
CA CYS A 208 14.25 12.44 6.81
C CYS A 208 15.43 12.69 7.75
N HIS A 209 16.65 12.40 7.31
CA HIS A 209 17.86 12.74 8.05
C HIS A 209 18.03 14.26 8.19
N LEU A 210 17.80 15.03 7.12
CA LEU A 210 17.89 16.50 7.16
C LEU A 210 16.85 17.14 8.08
N ILE A 211 15.61 16.62 8.11
CA ILE A 211 14.56 17.08 9.04
C ILE A 211 15.03 16.87 10.48
N LYS A 212 15.55 15.67 10.79
CA LYS A 212 16.07 15.34 12.14
C LYS A 212 17.21 16.26 12.56
N LEU A 213 18.15 16.57 11.65
CA LEU A 213 19.25 17.48 11.93
C LEU A 213 18.80 18.92 12.18
N LYS A 214 17.78 19.40 11.45
CA LYS A 214 17.21 20.75 11.66
C LYS A 214 16.53 20.87 13.03
N GLN A 215 15.80 19.82 13.46
CA GLN A 215 15.17 19.79 14.77
C GLN A 215 16.20 19.84 15.91
N ILE A 216 17.33 19.14 15.78
CA ILE A 216 18.42 19.15 16.77
C ILE A 216 19.13 20.50 16.84
N LYS A 217 19.27 21.22 15.73
CA LYS A 217 19.96 22.52 15.68
C LYS A 217 19.07 23.70 16.11
N GLY A 218 17.76 23.50 16.22
CA GLY A 218 16.78 24.51 16.58
C GLY A 218 16.23 24.42 18.01
N SER A 219 16.70 23.45 18.81
CA SER A 219 16.40 23.28 20.24
C SER A 219 17.61 23.65 21.10
#